data_AF-A0AAW9EU11-F1
#
_entry.id   AF-A0AAW9EU11-F1
#
_cell.length_a   1.000
_cell.length_b   1.000
_cell.length_c   1.000
_cell.angle_alpha   90.00
_cell.angle_beta   90.00
_cell.angle_gamma   90.00
#
_symmetry.space_group_name_H-M   'P 1'
#
loop_
_entity.id
_entity.type
_entity.pdbx_description
1 polymer ?
#
loop_
_entity_poly.entity_id
_entity_poly.type
_entity_poly.pdbx_seq_one_letter_code
_entity_poly.pdbx_strand_id
1 'polypeptide(L)'
;MSTRTDLSKIPSISGNNGYSLRCPEVKINGHEAHCSYTVCQHTILAYKEKRLPATSFQSCAAAIAAGKCQALKMMVEEIRKGEQLYFIDMAALIKEVEEQNDHARSLTRKRNATTINSLVKRTKKTEPAKPETTSTDSLAPVTDVYAALIEEATKENT
;
A
#
# COMPACT_ATOMS: atom_id res chain seq x y z
N MET A 1 16.54 -40.13 2.85
CA MET A 1 15.44 -39.32 2.26
C MET A 1 15.29 -38.07 3.11
N SER A 2 15.31 -36.88 2.50
CA SER A 2 15.10 -35.63 3.26
C SER A 2 13.62 -35.54 3.61
N THR A 3 13.28 -35.70 4.89
CA THR A 3 11.91 -35.50 5.37
C THR A 3 11.54 -34.03 5.18
N ARG A 4 10.53 -33.76 4.35
CA ARG A 4 10.02 -32.41 4.09
C ARG A 4 9.59 -31.77 5.41
N THR A 5 10.02 -30.54 5.66
CA THR A 5 9.68 -29.84 6.91
C THR A 5 8.18 -29.61 7.00
N ASP A 6 7.60 -29.93 8.14
CA ASP A 6 6.20 -29.64 8.46
C ASP A 6 6.05 -28.14 8.78
N LEU A 7 5.48 -27.39 7.83
CA LEU A 7 5.33 -25.95 7.94
C LEU A 7 4.34 -25.53 9.03
N SER A 8 3.40 -26.42 9.43
CA SER A 8 2.42 -26.11 10.47
C SER A 8 3.07 -25.84 11.84
N LYS A 9 4.30 -26.31 12.02
CA LYS A 9 5.09 -26.15 13.25
C LYS A 9 5.93 -24.89 13.28
N ILE A 10 5.91 -24.09 12.23
CA ILE A 10 6.71 -22.88 12.11
C ILE A 10 5.77 -21.69 12.28
N PRO A 11 5.88 -20.94 13.39
CA PRO A 11 5.05 -19.76 13.56
C PRO A 11 5.33 -18.72 12.47
N SER A 12 4.33 -17.88 12.18
CA SER A 12 4.44 -16.77 11.25
C SER A 12 4.73 -17.14 9.78
N ILE A 13 4.85 -18.44 9.45
CA ILE A 13 5.03 -18.90 8.07
C ILE A 13 3.69 -18.90 7.34
N SER A 14 3.37 -17.75 6.75
CA SER A 14 2.11 -17.57 6.03
C SER A 14 2.30 -16.61 4.88
N GLY A 15 1.60 -16.88 3.78
CA GLY A 15 1.49 -15.94 2.65
C GLY A 15 0.79 -14.63 3.04
N ASN A 16 0.04 -14.61 4.15
CA ASN A 16 -0.60 -13.40 4.68
C ASN A 16 0.31 -12.56 5.60
N ASN A 17 1.51 -13.04 5.92
CA ASN A 17 2.41 -12.31 6.81
C ASN A 17 3.13 -11.18 6.06
N GLY A 18 2.87 -9.95 6.51
CA GLY A 18 3.46 -8.72 6.01
C GLY A 18 4.77 -8.29 6.67
N TYR A 19 5.22 -9.00 7.71
CA TYR A 19 6.38 -8.60 8.47
C TYR A 19 7.63 -8.62 7.57
N SER A 20 8.39 -7.51 7.61
CA SER A 20 9.65 -7.36 6.90
C SER A 20 10.74 -6.89 7.83
N LEU A 21 11.97 -7.34 7.57
CA LEU A 21 13.16 -6.97 8.32
C LEU A 21 14.21 -6.36 7.40
N ARG A 22 15.02 -5.45 7.94
CA ARG A 22 16.22 -4.99 7.24
C ARG A 22 17.31 -6.05 7.40
N CYS A 23 17.92 -6.45 6.28
CA CYS A 23 18.93 -7.49 6.22
C CYS A 23 20.27 -6.88 5.77
N PRO A 24 21.30 -6.81 6.63
CA PRO A 24 22.60 -6.28 6.26
C PRO A 24 23.39 -7.21 5.31
N GLU A 25 23.05 -8.49 5.30
CA GLU A 25 23.75 -9.53 4.53
C GLU A 25 23.31 -9.57 3.06
N VAL A 26 22.14 -9.00 2.74
CA VAL A 26 21.62 -8.95 1.36
C VAL A 26 21.66 -7.50 0.91
N LYS A 27 22.41 -7.24 -0.17
CA LYS A 27 22.50 -5.91 -0.77
C LYS A 27 21.77 -5.86 -2.10
N ILE A 28 20.88 -4.89 -2.24
CA ILE A 28 20.22 -4.54 -3.50
C ILE A 28 20.69 -3.14 -3.85
N ASN A 29 21.32 -2.98 -5.01
CA ASN A 29 21.91 -1.72 -5.46
C ASN A 29 22.87 -1.09 -4.42
N GLY A 30 23.62 -1.91 -3.70
CA GLY A 30 24.57 -1.46 -2.66
C GLY A 30 23.96 -1.14 -1.30
N HIS A 31 22.63 -1.13 -1.18
CA HIS A 31 21.91 -0.86 0.07
C HIS A 31 21.43 -2.14 0.74
N GLU A 32 21.29 -2.11 2.06
CA GLU A 32 20.69 -3.20 2.84
C GLU A 32 19.26 -3.45 2.36
N ALA A 33 18.95 -4.71 2.06
CA ALA A 33 17.64 -5.09 1.57
C ALA A 33 16.62 -5.11 2.70
N HIS A 34 15.40 -4.68 2.40
CA HIS A 34 14.23 -5.05 3.20
C HIS A 34 13.72 -6.40 2.69
N CYS A 35 13.75 -7.41 3.56
CA CYS A 35 13.36 -8.77 3.23
C CYS A 35 12.04 -9.12 3.93
N SER A 36 11.09 -9.69 3.19
CA SER A 36 9.90 -10.32 3.79
C SER A 36 10.35 -11.49 4.67
N TYR A 37 9.82 -11.54 5.89
CA TYR A 37 10.19 -12.58 6.84
C TYR A 37 9.73 -13.97 6.40
N THR A 38 8.52 -14.08 5.82
CA THR A 38 8.05 -15.34 5.20
C THR A 38 9.01 -15.81 4.12
N VAL A 39 9.53 -14.93 3.27
CA VAL A 39 10.51 -15.30 2.24
C VAL A 39 11.79 -15.82 2.91
N CYS A 40 12.30 -15.11 3.93
CA CYS A 40 13.46 -15.56 4.69
C CYS A 40 13.25 -16.95 5.33
N GLN A 41 12.10 -17.21 5.95
CA GLN A 41 11.77 -18.51 6.54
C GLN A 41 11.82 -19.62 5.48
N HIS A 42 11.20 -19.41 4.31
CA HIS A 42 11.26 -20.39 3.21
C HIS A 42 12.67 -20.61 2.68
N THR A 43 13.49 -19.56 2.59
CA THR A 43 14.90 -19.66 2.19
C THR A 43 15.72 -20.46 3.20
N ILE A 44 15.50 -20.24 4.50
CA ILE A 44 16.18 -20.98 5.58
C ILE A 44 15.82 -22.47 5.52
N LEU A 45 14.55 -22.79 5.35
CA LEU A 45 14.10 -24.17 5.18
C LEU A 45 14.71 -24.80 3.93
N ALA A 46 14.72 -24.07 2.81
CA ALA A 46 15.35 -24.52 1.57
C ALA A 46 16.84 -24.85 1.76
N TYR A 47 17.55 -24.00 2.51
CA TYR A 47 18.95 -24.23 2.83
C TYR A 47 19.13 -25.50 3.68
N LYS A 48 18.36 -25.65 4.76
CA LYS A 48 18.42 -26.83 5.64
C LYS A 48 18.12 -28.14 4.91
N GLU A 49 17.16 -28.10 3.99
CA GLU A 49 16.76 -29.24 3.15
C GLU A 49 17.69 -29.47 1.95
N LYS A 50 18.79 -28.71 1.83
CA LYS A 50 19.75 -28.77 0.70
C LYS A 50 19.10 -28.59 -0.68
N ARG A 51 18.00 -27.82 -0.74
CA ARG A 51 17.25 -27.51 -1.97
C ARG A 51 17.41 -26.05 -2.42
N LEU A 52 18.17 -25.24 -1.69
CA LEU A 52 18.50 -23.89 -2.11
C LEU A 52 19.48 -23.94 -3.31
N PRO A 53 19.18 -23.32 -4.45
CA PRO A 53 20.05 -23.38 -5.63
C PRO A 53 21.43 -22.80 -5.34
N ALA A 54 22.51 -23.49 -5.73
CA ALA A 54 23.89 -23.06 -5.43
C ALA A 54 24.29 -21.73 -6.12
N THR A 55 23.64 -21.39 -7.22
CA THR A 55 23.89 -20.17 -7.99
C THR A 55 23.05 -18.98 -7.54
N SER A 56 22.08 -19.18 -6.65
CA SER A 56 21.17 -18.14 -6.16
C SER A 56 21.27 -18.01 -4.64
N PHE A 57 20.93 -16.85 -4.10
CA PHE A 57 20.90 -16.63 -2.64
C PHE A 57 22.23 -16.96 -1.92
N GLN A 58 23.37 -16.80 -2.59
CA GLN A 58 24.70 -17.13 -2.03
C GLN A 58 24.99 -16.36 -0.74
N SER A 59 24.61 -15.09 -0.68
CA SER A 59 24.70 -14.27 0.53
C SER A 59 23.87 -14.85 1.69
N CYS A 60 22.64 -15.27 1.42
CA CYS A 60 21.79 -15.93 2.41
C CYS A 60 22.40 -17.25 2.88
N ALA A 61 22.87 -18.09 1.96
CA ALA A 61 23.50 -19.36 2.29
C ALA A 61 24.74 -19.17 3.19
N ALA A 62 25.60 -18.21 2.85
CA ALA A 62 26.77 -17.87 3.64
C ALA A 62 26.39 -17.30 5.03
N ALA A 63 25.40 -16.40 5.09
CA ALA A 63 24.92 -15.82 6.33
C ALA A 63 24.26 -16.85 7.26
N ILE A 64 23.51 -17.81 6.70
CA ILE A 64 22.92 -18.92 7.46
C ILE A 64 24.03 -19.83 8.00
N ALA A 65 24.98 -20.23 7.15
CA ALA A 65 26.12 -21.06 7.55
C ALA A 65 26.97 -20.41 8.65
N ALA A 66 27.19 -19.09 8.56
CA ALA A 66 27.97 -18.32 9.51
C ALA A 66 27.18 -17.89 10.77
N GLY A 67 25.89 -18.25 10.89
CA GLY A 67 25.06 -17.86 12.04
C GLY A 67 24.71 -16.36 12.11
N LYS A 68 24.90 -15.61 11.01
CA LYS A 68 24.62 -14.17 10.91
C LYS A 68 23.19 -13.85 10.50
N CYS A 69 22.46 -14.81 9.94
CA CYS A 69 21.09 -14.60 9.48
C CYS A 69 20.15 -14.22 10.64
N GLN A 70 19.65 -12.97 10.63
CA GLN A 70 18.74 -12.47 11.66
C GLN A 70 17.40 -13.20 11.64
N ALA A 71 16.84 -13.47 10.46
CA ALA A 71 15.58 -14.21 10.33
C ALA A 71 15.66 -15.64 10.92
N LEU A 72 16.83 -16.28 10.87
CA LEU A 72 17.03 -17.58 11.51
C LEU A 72 16.94 -17.47 13.04
N LYS A 73 17.52 -16.43 13.63
CA LYS A 73 17.43 -16.17 15.08
C LYS A 73 15.99 -15.92 15.51
N MET A 74 15.29 -15.08 14.75
CA MET A 74 13.86 -14.80 14.93
C MET A 74 13.02 -16.08 14.85
N MET A 75 13.27 -16.95 13.87
CA MET A 75 12.55 -18.20 13.70
C MET A 75 12.78 -19.16 14.86
N VAL A 76 14.01 -19.22 15.40
CA VAL A 76 14.31 -20.01 16.61
C VAL A 76 13.57 -19.45 17.83
N GLU A 77 13.48 -18.13 17.96
CA GLU A 77 12.75 -17.48 19.05
C GLU A 77 11.26 -17.81 19.02
N GLU A 78 10.62 -17.69 17.85
CA GLU A 78 9.22 -18.05 17.65
C GLU A 78 8.95 -19.52 17.96
N ILE A 79 9.78 -20.43 17.42
CA ILE A 79 9.64 -21.87 17.69
C ILE A 79 9.80 -22.19 19.17
N ARG A 80 10.74 -21.53 19.87
CA ARG A 80 10.97 -21.73 21.30
C ARG A 80 9.78 -21.27 22.14
N LYS A 81 9.12 -20.17 21.76
CA LYS A 81 7.96 -19.62 22.47
C LYS A 81 6.63 -20.23 22.03
N GLY A 82 6.57 -20.81 20.84
CA GLY A 82 5.32 -21.32 20.26
C GLY A 82 4.37 -20.22 19.79
N GLU A 83 4.87 -19.00 19.57
CA GLU A 83 4.08 -17.80 19.28
C GLU A 83 4.50 -17.13 17.97
N GLN A 84 3.57 -16.41 17.34
CA GLN A 84 3.78 -15.63 16.12
C GLN A 84 4.24 -14.22 16.48
N LEU A 85 5.53 -14.04 16.78
CA LEU A 85 6.08 -12.76 17.24
C LEU A 85 6.32 -11.78 16.09
N TYR A 86 6.60 -12.29 14.90
CA TYR A 86 6.97 -11.52 13.73
C TYR A 86 5.94 -11.72 12.62
N PHE A 87 4.70 -11.40 12.97
CA PHE A 87 3.54 -11.53 12.10
C PHE A 87 2.79 -10.22 11.97
N ILE A 88 2.52 -9.81 10.73
CA ILE A 88 1.60 -8.71 10.41
C ILE A 88 0.52 -9.30 9.52
N ASP A 89 -0.74 -9.22 9.94
CA ASP A 89 -1.87 -9.65 9.11
C ASP A 89 -2.10 -8.63 7.99
N MET A 90 -1.65 -8.96 6.78
CA MET A 90 -1.80 -8.07 5.62
C MET A 90 -3.25 -7.87 5.22
N ALA A 91 -4.09 -8.90 5.32
CA ALA A 91 -5.51 -8.79 5.00
C ALA A 91 -6.22 -7.83 5.96
N ALA A 92 -5.94 -7.92 7.27
CA ALA A 92 -6.47 -6.99 8.24
C ALA A 92 -5.95 -5.56 8.01
N LEU A 93 -4.66 -5.41 7.72
CA LEU A 93 -4.05 -4.11 7.44
C LEU A 93 -4.65 -3.45 6.19
N ILE A 94 -4.85 -4.22 5.12
CA ILE A 94 -5.49 -3.73 3.88
C ILE A 94 -6.90 -3.23 4.19
N LYS A 95 -7.68 -4.03 4.92
CA LYS A 95 -9.04 -3.66 5.32
C LYS A 95 -9.08 -2.38 6.14
N GLU A 96 -8.17 -2.23 7.11
CA GLU A 96 -8.08 -1.01 7.93
C GLU A 96 -7.78 0.23 7.07
N VAL A 97 -6.83 0.11 6.13
CA VAL A 97 -6.48 1.20 5.21
C VAL A 97 -7.65 1.54 4.28
N GLU A 98 -8.38 0.55 3.78
CA GLU A 98 -9.57 0.76 2.96
C GLU A 98 -10.67 1.50 3.73
N GLU A 99 -10.95 1.11 4.97
CA GLU A 99 -11.93 1.77 5.84
C GLU A 99 -11.54 3.22 6.14
N GLN A 100 -10.26 3.48 6.42
CA GLN A 100 -9.74 4.84 6.64
C GLN A 100 -9.90 5.71 5.39
N ASN A 101 -9.60 5.15 4.21
CA ASN A 101 -9.73 5.85 2.94
C ASN A 101 -11.18 6.18 2.62
N ASP A 102 -12.12 5.25 2.85
CA ASP A 102 -13.53 5.49 2.62
C ASP A 102 -14.11 6.51 3.60
N HIS A 103 -13.68 6.47 4.86
CA HIS A 103 -14.04 7.51 5.83
C HIS A 103 -13.54 8.89 5.36
N ALA A 104 -12.27 9.00 4.94
CA ALA A 104 -11.71 10.24 4.42
C ALA A 104 -12.46 10.76 3.18
N ARG A 105 -12.79 9.87 2.22
CA ARG A 105 -13.59 10.20 1.03
C ARG A 105 -14.99 10.68 1.39
N SER A 106 -15.63 10.04 2.38
CA SER A 106 -16.97 10.43 2.84
C SER A 106 -16.98 11.83 3.46
N LEU A 107 -15.95 12.18 4.24
CA LEU A 107 -15.80 13.51 4.84
C LEU A 107 -15.63 14.60 3.78
N THR A 108 -14.80 14.34 2.77
CA THR A 108 -14.61 15.26 1.64
C THR A 108 -15.92 15.48 0.86
N ARG A 109 -16.68 14.41 0.60
CA ARG A 109 -18.01 14.53 -0.05
C ARG A 109 -19.00 15.35 0.80
N LYS A 110 -19.05 15.14 2.12
CA LYS A 110 -19.91 15.92 3.04
C LYS A 110 -19.55 17.41 3.05
N ARG A 111 -18.24 17.74 3.06
CA ARG A 111 -17.76 19.12 2.95
C ARG A 111 -18.21 19.75 1.63
N ASN A 112 -17.98 19.08 0.51
CA ASN A 112 -18.36 19.60 -0.82
C ASN A 112 -19.88 19.79 -0.95
N ALA A 113 -20.68 18.85 -0.46
CA ALA A 113 -22.14 18.97 -0.45
C ALA A 113 -22.64 20.14 0.43
N THR A 114 -21.99 20.39 1.56
CA THR A 114 -22.31 21.54 2.44
C THR A 114 -21.99 22.86 1.75
N THR A 115 -20.83 22.96 1.10
CA THR A 115 -20.42 24.14 0.34
C THR A 115 -21.39 24.43 -0.82
N ILE A 116 -21.76 23.40 -1.60
CA ILE A 116 -22.72 23.56 -2.71
C ILE A 116 -24.10 24.00 -2.21
N ASN A 117 -24.62 23.35 -1.15
CA ASN A 117 -25.91 23.74 -0.57
C ASN A 117 -25.91 25.18 -0.01
N SER A 118 -24.78 25.64 0.53
CA SER A 118 -24.63 27.03 0.98
C SER A 118 -24.65 28.03 -0.18
N LEU A 119 -24.04 27.68 -1.32
CA LEU A 119 -24.06 28.50 -2.55
C LEU A 119 -25.48 28.61 -3.12
N VAL A 120 -26.20 27.49 -3.24
CA VAL A 120 -27.56 27.42 -3.81
C VAL A 120 -28.59 28.14 -2.94
N LYS A 121 -28.44 28.13 -1.62
CA LYS A 121 -29.30 28.91 -0.72
C LYS A 121 -29.06 30.41 -0.83
N ARG A 122 -27.82 30.83 -1.14
CA ARG A 122 -27.47 32.25 -1.33
C ARG A 122 -28.05 32.82 -2.62
N THR A 123 -28.24 32.00 -3.65
CA THR A 123 -28.84 32.42 -4.93
C THR A 123 -30.38 32.41 -4.96
N LYS A 124 -31.06 31.74 -4.01
CA LYS A 124 -32.53 31.66 -3.95
C LYS A 124 -33.23 32.82 -3.22
N LYS A 125 -32.52 33.88 -2.80
CA LYS A 125 -33.11 34.98 -2.01
C LYS A 125 -33.37 36.27 -2.79
N THR A 126 -33.50 36.21 -4.11
CA THR A 126 -33.80 37.38 -4.93
C THR A 126 -34.85 37.07 -5.98
N GLU A 127 -36.11 37.44 -5.72
CA GLU A 127 -37.14 37.84 -6.70
C GLU A 127 -38.27 38.58 -5.94
N PRO A 128 -39.13 39.42 -6.57
CA PRO A 128 -38.89 40.34 -7.71
C PRO A 128 -39.52 41.75 -7.49
N ALA A 129 -38.93 42.82 -8.03
CA ALA A 129 -39.65 44.09 -8.22
C ALA A 129 -39.09 44.90 -9.41
N LYS A 130 -39.89 44.94 -10.47
CA LYS A 130 -40.07 45.82 -11.66
C LYS A 130 -38.96 46.78 -12.18
N PRO A 131 -39.04 47.14 -13.49
CA PRO A 131 -37.91 47.49 -14.33
C PRO A 131 -37.74 49.00 -14.50
N GLU A 132 -36.52 49.43 -14.83
CA GLU A 132 -36.27 50.56 -15.73
C GLU A 132 -34.84 50.46 -16.31
N THR A 133 -34.80 50.41 -17.65
CA THR A 133 -33.72 50.69 -18.61
C THR A 133 -32.38 51.18 -18.03
N THR A 134 -31.20 50.67 -18.40
CA THR A 134 -30.61 50.68 -19.75
C THR A 134 -29.28 49.90 -19.76
N SER A 135 -28.85 49.46 -20.95
CA SER A 135 -27.50 49.06 -21.36
C SER A 135 -27.16 47.55 -21.35
N THR A 136 -27.10 47.04 -22.57
CA THR A 136 -26.46 45.82 -23.07
C THR A 136 -25.12 45.50 -22.40
N ASP A 137 -24.99 44.28 -21.85
CA ASP A 137 -23.95 43.37 -22.35
C ASP A 137 -24.28 41.90 -22.07
N SER A 138 -23.85 41.07 -23.01
CA SER A 138 -24.26 39.68 -23.25
C SER A 138 -23.96 38.71 -22.10
N LEU A 139 -24.94 37.86 -21.76
CA LEU A 139 -24.74 36.65 -20.96
C LEU A 139 -23.86 35.67 -21.75
N ALA A 140 -22.56 35.64 -21.46
CA ALA A 140 -21.72 34.53 -21.89
C ALA A 140 -22.20 33.24 -21.19
N PRO A 141 -22.55 32.17 -21.93
CA PRO A 141 -22.89 30.90 -21.33
C PRO A 141 -21.66 30.36 -20.59
N VAL A 142 -21.88 29.76 -19.41
CA VAL A 142 -20.85 29.03 -18.67
C VAL A 142 -20.36 27.91 -19.58
N THR A 143 -19.22 28.13 -20.23
CA THR A 143 -18.56 27.13 -21.05
C THR A 143 -18.01 26.05 -20.14
N ASP A 144 -18.36 24.83 -20.50
CA ASP A 144 -18.05 23.59 -19.82
C ASP A 144 -16.53 23.44 -19.63
N VAL A 145 -16.06 23.60 -18.39
CA VAL A 145 -14.65 23.48 -18.00
C VAL A 145 -14.07 22.12 -18.44
N TYR A 146 -14.93 21.11 -18.61
CA TYR A 146 -14.54 19.80 -19.12
C TYR A 146 -14.13 19.82 -20.60
N ALA A 147 -14.74 20.67 -21.43
CA ALA A 147 -14.40 20.78 -22.84
C ALA A 147 -13.03 21.46 -23.04
N ALA A 148 -12.72 22.48 -22.23
CA ALA A 148 -11.44 23.19 -22.29
C ALA A 148 -10.24 22.29 -21.91
N LEU A 149 -10.42 21.39 -20.93
CA LEU A 149 -9.37 20.45 -20.51
C LEU A 149 -9.13 19.34 -21.54
N ILE A 150 -10.14 18.96 -22.32
CA ILE A 150 -10.00 17.97 -23.39
C ILE A 150 -9.23 18.57 -24.59
N GLU A 151 -9.48 19.83 -24.94
CA GLU A 151 -8.74 20.49 -26.03
C GLU A 151 -7.25 20.71 -25.69
N GLU A 152 -6.91 21.06 -24.46
CA GLU A 152 -5.50 21.16 -24.02
C GLU A 152 -4.78 19.81 -24.09
N ALA A 153 -5.44 18.72 -23.66
CA ALA A 153 -4.85 17.38 -23.72
C ALA A 153 -4.62 16.86 -25.15
N THR A 154 -5.35 17.37 -26.15
CA THR A 154 -5.17 16.95 -27.56
C THR A 154 -4.07 17.70 -28.30
N LYS A 155 -3.56 18.82 -27.76
CA LYS A 155 -2.49 19.62 -28.40
C LYS A 155 -1.07 19.16 -28.07
N GLU A 156 -0.88 18.38 -27.01
CA GLU A 156 0.45 17.88 -26.62
C GLU A 156 0.84 16.53 -27.26
N ASN A 157 -0.02 15.93 -28.08
CA ASN A 157 0.22 14.62 -28.70
C ASN A 157 0.28 14.62 -30.24
N THR A 158 0.75 15.72 -30.84
CA THR A 158 1.14 15.73 -32.27
C THR A 158 2.56 16.24 -32.46
#